data_AF-N6UAS5-F1
#
_entry.id   AF-N6UAS5-F1
#
_cell.length_a   1.000
_cell.length_b   1.000
_cell.length_c   1.000
_cell.angle_alpha   90.00
_cell.angle_beta   90.00
_cell.angle_gamma   90.00
#
_symmetry.space_group_name_H-M   'P 1'
#
loop_
_entity.id
_entity.type
_entity.pdbx_description
1 polymer ?
#
loop_
_entity_poly.entity_id
_entity_poly.type
_entity_poly.pdbx_seq_one_letter_code
_entity_poly.pdbx_strand_id
1 'polypeptide(L)' 'MTTPEEIKTEYTSSLADLTFNSKPLINVLTMLAEENLPNAKTIVEAIEEHLYKVNIYLLLQYS' A
#
# COMPACT_ATOMS: atom_id res chain seq x y z
N MET A 1 15.65 8.39 -11.69
CA MET A 1 15.34 7.08 -11.08
C MET A 1 14.60 7.39 -9.81
N THR A 2 13.37 6.91 -9.67
CA THR A 2 12.55 7.08 -8.46
C THR A 2 13.17 6.28 -7.33
N THR A 3 13.34 6.88 -6.15
CA THR A 3 13.98 6.21 -5.02
C THR A 3 13.02 5.21 -4.37
N PRO A 4 13.52 4.18 -3.66
CA PRO A 4 12.67 3.29 -2.89
C PRO A 4 11.75 4.04 -1.91
N GLU A 5 12.22 5.10 -1.26
CA GLU A 5 11.41 5.89 -0.33
C GLU A 5 10.25 6.63 -1.02
N GLU A 6 10.48 7.16 -2.22
CA GLU A 6 9.43 7.80 -3.03
C GLU A 6 8.34 6.77 -3.40
N ILE A 7 8.74 5.56 -3.85
CA ILE A 7 7.80 4.47 -4.16
C ILE A 7 7.03 4.02 -2.91
N LYS A 8 7.72 3.85 -1.78
CA LYS A 8 7.07 3.47 -0.52
C LYS A 8 6.01 4.50 -0.12
N THR A 9 6.33 5.79 -0.24
CA THR A 9 5.44 6.89 0.12
C THR A 9 4.20 6.92 -0.77
N GLU A 10 4.38 6.83 -2.08
CA GLU A 10 3.28 6.83 -3.05
C GLU A 10 2.35 5.62 -2.86
N TYR A 11 2.93 4.43 -2.70
CA TYR A 11 2.16 3.20 -2.49
C TYR A 11 1.39 3.25 -1.17
N THR A 12 2.01 3.73 -0.10
CA THR A 12 1.36 3.88 1.22
C THR A 12 0.22 4.89 1.17
N SER A 13 0.38 6.00 0.45
CA SER A 13 -0.69 6.98 0.26
C SER A 13 -1.89 6.37 -0.46
N SER A 14 -1.66 5.67 -1.56
CA SER A 14 -2.74 5.01 -2.32
C SER A 14 -3.43 3.90 -1.51
N LEU A 15 -2.69 3.15 -0.68
CA LEU A 15 -3.24 2.17 0.24
C LEU A 15 -4.10 2.81 1.33
N ALA A 16 -3.71 3.98 1.86
CA ALA A 16 -4.49 4.69 2.88
C ALA A 16 -5.89 5.10 2.37
N ASP A 17 -6.01 5.41 1.08
CA ASP A 17 -7.28 5.73 0.44
C ASP A 17 -8.15 4.48 0.17
N LEU A 18 -7.55 3.27 0.16
CA LEU A 18 -8.23 1.99 -0.06
C LEU A 18 -8.97 1.52 1.20
N THR A 19 -9.93 2.32 1.67
CA THR A 19 -10.76 2.05 2.86
C THR A 19 -11.93 1.09 2.59
N PHE A 20 -12.20 0.82 1.31
CA PHE A 20 -13.19 -0.14 0.83
C PHE A 20 -12.67 -0.79 -0.46
N ASN A 21 -13.35 -1.84 -0.92
CA ASN A 21 -13.00 -2.52 -2.16
C ASN A 21 -13.25 -1.62 -3.39
N SER A 22 -12.27 -0.78 -3.71
CA SER A 22 -12.31 0.20 -4.79
C SER A 22 -11.52 -0.30 -5.99
N LYS A 23 -12.22 -0.75 -7.04
CA LYS A 23 -11.60 -1.17 -8.29
C LYS A 23 -10.65 -0.12 -8.90
N PRO A 24 -10.98 1.19 -8.94
CA PRO A 24 -10.05 2.21 -9.44
C PRO A 24 -8.74 2.25 -8.66
N LEU A 25 -8.80 2.21 -7.33
CA LEU A 25 -7.60 2.27 -6.48
C LEU A 25 -6.76 1.00 -6.59
N ILE A 26 -7.40 -0.18 -6.67
CA ILE A 26 -6.70 -1.45 -6.93
C ILE A 26 -5.96 -1.41 -8.27
N ASN A 27 -6.57 -0.85 -9.31
CA ASN A 27 -5.93 -0.70 -10.60
C ASN A 27 -4.74 0.26 -10.54
N VAL A 28 -4.85 1.37 -9.82
CA VAL A 28 -3.72 2.29 -9.58
C VAL A 28 -2.56 1.58 -8.87
N LEU A 29 -2.85 0.86 -7.78
CA LEU A 29 -1.85 0.08 -7.04
C LEU A 29 -1.19 -1.00 -7.90
N THR A 30 -1.95 -1.60 -8.82
CA THR A 30 -1.44 -2.61 -9.76
C THR A 30 -0.51 -1.97 -10.79
N MET A 31 -0.92 -0.85 -11.41
CA MET A 31 -0.07 -0.13 -12.37
C MET A 31 1.22 0.37 -11.72
N LEU A 32 1.15 0.94 -10.51
CA LEU A 32 2.33 1.37 -9.76
C LEU A 32 3.30 0.22 -9.49
N ALA A 33 2.79 -0.98 -9.21
CA ALA A 33 3.61 -2.16 -8.99
C ALA A 33 4.28 -2.66 -10.27
N GLU A 34 3.55 -2.65 -11.39
CA GLU A 34 4.09 -3.02 -12.71
C GLU A 34 5.19 -2.05 -13.17
N GLU A 35 5.03 -0.76 -12.92
CA GLU A 35 6.02 0.27 -13.29
C GLU A 35 7.27 0.25 -12.40
N ASN A 36 7.16 -0.30 -11.19
CA ASN A 36 8.21 -0.28 -10.17
C ASN A 36 8.68 -1.68 -9.75
N LEU A 37 8.70 -2.64 -10.69
CA LEU A 37 9.22 -4.00 -10.47
C LEU A 37 10.58 -4.07 -9.75
N PRO A 38 11.59 -3.20 -10.05
CA PRO A 38 12.86 -3.21 -9.31
C PRO A 38 12.71 -2.91 -7.81
N ASN A 39 11.63 -2.23 -7.42
CA ASN A 39 11.29 -1.86 -6.04
C ASN A 39 10.20 -2.79 -5.46
N ALA A 40 9.98 -3.98 -6.03
CA ALA A 40 8.94 -4.92 -5.57
C ALA A 40 9.02 -5.20 -4.07
N LYS A 41 10.23 -5.32 -3.50
CA LYS A 41 10.41 -5.53 -2.06
C LYS A 41 9.84 -4.38 -1.24
N THR A 42 10.11 -3.15 -1.64
CA THR A 42 9.60 -1.94 -0.99
C THR A 42 8.07 -1.85 -1.03
N ILE A 43 7.47 -2.30 -2.13
CA ILE A 43 6.02 -2.35 -2.30
C ILE A 43 5.40 -3.40 -1.37
N VAL A 44 5.99 -4.60 -1.29
CA VAL A 44 5.55 -5.64 -0.37
C VAL A 44 5.62 -5.14 1.08
N GLU A 45 6.72 -4.50 1.48
CA GLU A 45 6.86 -3.91 2.81
C GLU A 45 5.74 -2.88 3.11
N ALA A 46 5.39 -2.02 2.15
CA ALA A 46 4.29 -1.06 2.32
C ALA A 46 2.93 -1.74 2.53
N ILE A 47 2.66 -2.82 1.80
CA ILE A 47 1.41 -3.60 1.92
C ILE A 47 1.35 -4.28 3.29
N GLU A 48 2.42 -4.94 3.71
CA GLU A 48 2.50 -5.64 5.01
C GLU A 48 2.32 -4.66 6.18
N GLU A 49 3.00 -3.50 6.14
CA GLU A 49 2.85 -2.44 7.15
C GLU A 49 1.41 -1.91 7.21
N HIS A 50 0.78 -1.70 6.05
CA HIS A 50 -0.61 -1.25 5.98
C HIS A 50 -1.58 -2.29 6.57
N LEU A 51 -1.44 -3.56 6.22
CA LEU A 51 -2.28 -4.65 6.75
C LEU A 51 -2.12 -4.80 8.26
N TYR A 52 -0.90 -4.72 8.78
CA TYR A 52 -0.63 -4.77 10.21
C TYR A 52 -1.31 -3.61 10.96
N LYS A 53 -1.22 -2.40 10.42
CA LYS A 53 -1.86 -1.19 10.96
C LYS A 53 -3.39 -1.31 10.96
N VAL A 54 -3.98 -1.75 9.85
CA VAL A 54 -5.45 -1.96 9.75
C VAL A 54 -5.92 -3.02 10.73
N ASN A 55 -5.19 -4.13 10.87
CA ASN A 55 -5.51 -5.18 11.84
C ASN A 55 -5.53 -4.64 13.28
N ILE A 56 -4.51 -3.86 13.67
CA ILE A 56 -4.49 -3.22 14.99
C ILE A 56 -5.72 -2.33 15.20
N TYR A 57 -6.10 -1.50 14.22
CA TYR A 57 -7.28 -0.65 14.37
C TYR A 57 -8.57 -1.45 14.53
N LEU A 58 -8.73 -2.54 13.79
CA LEU A 58 -9.88 -3.43 13.94
C LEU A 58 -9.90 -4.03 15.34
N LEU A 59 -8.78 -4.58 15.81
CA LEU A 59 -8.69 -5.17 17.15
C LEU A 59 -9.04 -4.15 18.25
N LEU A 60 -8.54 -2.90 18.14
CA LEU A 60 -8.83 -1.84 19.10
C LEU A 60 -10.28 -1.33 19.05
N GLN A 61 -10.99 -1.48 17.92
CA GLN A 61 -12.41 -1.11 17.84
C GLN A 61 -13.34 -2.15 18.48
N TYR A 62 -12.89 -3.39 18.65
CA TYR A 62 -13.69 -4.49 19.21
C TYR A 62 -13.35 -4.84 20.67
N SER A 63 -12.48 -4.07 21.33
CA SER A 63 -12.05 -4.23 22.72
C SER A 63 -12.53 -3.08 23.60
#